data_AF-A0A453GPX9-F1
#
_entry.id   AF-A0A453GPX9-F1
#
_cell.length_a   1.000
_cell.length_b   1.000
_cell.length_c   1.000
_cell.angle_alpha   90.00
_cell.angle_beta   90.00
_cell.angle_gamma   90.00
#
_symmetry.space_group_name_H-M   'P 1'
#
loop_
_entity.id
_entity.type
_entity.pdbx_description
1 polymer ?
#
loop_
_entity_poly.entity_id
_entity_poly.type
_entity_poly.pdbx_seq_one_letter_code
_entity_poly.pdbx_strand_id
1 'polypeptide(L)'
;MKTIYDFVFFLGHNSRKRALWIITVAALLLSIFLCIICFVVWMRRRRKGTEILHDQAAMNRPEEDALAWRLEQKSSEFILFDLSEILHATHNFSKENLLGQGGFGPVYKVNALS
;
A
#
# COMPACT_ATOMS: atom_id res chain seq x y z
N MET A 1 -4.39 -42.24 -14.81
CA MET A 1 -3.79 -43.41 -15.50
C MET A 1 -3.17 -43.05 -16.85
N LYS A 2 -3.87 -42.37 -17.78
CA LYS A 2 -3.32 -41.96 -19.10
C LYS A 2 -1.96 -41.23 -19.03
N THR A 3 -1.83 -40.25 -18.13
CA THR A 3 -0.60 -39.47 -17.92
C THR A 3 0.64 -40.29 -17.57
N ILE A 4 0.50 -41.42 -16.87
CA ILE A 4 1.62 -42.27 -16.46
C ILE A 4 2.07 -43.16 -17.62
N TYR A 5 1.13 -43.69 -18.41
CA TYR A 5 1.47 -44.48 -19.60
C TYR A 5 2.04 -43.62 -20.72
N ASP A 6 1.53 -42.39 -20.89
CA ASP A 6 2.11 -41.43 -21.83
C ASP A 6 3.55 -41.09 -21.46
N PHE A 7 3.86 -40.94 -20.17
CA PHE A 7 5.21 -40.75 -19.66
C PHE A 7 6.13 -41.96 -19.91
N VAL A 8 5.67 -43.19 -19.64
CA VAL A 8 6.45 -44.43 -19.84
C VAL A 8 6.67 -44.74 -21.33
N PHE A 9 5.64 -44.58 -22.16
CA PHE A 9 5.75 -44.73 -23.62
C PHE A 9 6.68 -43.67 -24.22
N PHE A 10 6.71 -42.48 -23.63
CA PHE A 10 7.51 -41.36 -24.08
C PHE A 10 9.03 -41.52 -23.83
N LEU A 11 9.42 -42.18 -22.73
CA LEU A 11 10.83 -42.56 -22.48
C LEU A 11 11.40 -43.47 -23.59
N GLY A 12 10.56 -44.13 -24.40
CA GLY A 12 10.95 -45.08 -25.43
C GLY A 12 11.30 -44.52 -26.83
N HIS A 13 11.18 -43.22 -27.12
CA HIS A 13 11.29 -42.71 -28.51
C HIS A 13 12.65 -42.10 -28.92
N ASN A 14 12.94 -42.04 -30.23
CA ASN A 14 14.11 -41.43 -30.92
C ASN A 14 14.57 -40.05 -30.40
N SER A 15 15.89 -39.80 -30.49
CA SER A 15 16.62 -38.64 -29.95
C SER A 15 16.05 -37.26 -30.31
N ARG A 16 15.48 -37.07 -31.50
CA ARG A 16 14.84 -35.79 -31.89
C ARG A 16 13.54 -35.51 -31.16
N LYS A 17 12.71 -36.53 -30.88
CA LYS A 17 11.45 -36.33 -30.14
C LYS A 17 11.74 -36.13 -28.65
N ARG A 18 12.77 -36.79 -28.11
CA ARG A 18 13.24 -36.54 -26.74
C ARG A 18 13.61 -35.06 -26.53
N ALA A 19 14.35 -34.48 -27.47
CA ALA A 19 14.72 -33.06 -27.41
C ALA A 19 13.50 -32.12 -27.42
N LEU A 20 12.54 -32.34 -28.32
CA LEU A 20 11.33 -31.51 -28.39
C LEU A 20 10.53 -31.54 -27.08
N TRP A 21 10.41 -32.71 -26.47
CA TRP A 21 9.71 -32.87 -25.21
C TRP A 21 10.43 -32.27 -24.01
N ILE A 22 11.77 -32.37 -23.96
CA ILE A 22 12.56 -31.68 -22.92
C ILE A 22 12.29 -30.17 -23.00
N ILE A 23 12.24 -29.61 -24.21
CA ILE A 23 11.92 -28.19 -24.43
C ILE A 23 10.50 -27.89 -23.95
N THR A 24 9.52 -28.74 -24.26
CA THR A 24 8.12 -28.56 -23.79
C THR A 24 8.03 -28.57 -22.26
N VAL A 25 8.68 -29.54 -21.61
CA VAL A 25 8.69 -29.64 -20.15
C VAL A 25 9.43 -28.46 -19.52
N ALA A 26 10.58 -28.06 -20.06
CA ALA A 26 11.33 -26.91 -19.60
C ALA A 26 10.53 -25.60 -19.74
N ALA A 27 9.83 -25.41 -20.86
CA ALA A 27 8.98 -24.25 -21.09
C ALA A 27 7.80 -24.19 -20.09
N LEU A 28 7.16 -25.33 -19.81
CA LEU A 28 6.10 -25.42 -18.80
C LEU A 28 6.63 -25.08 -17.40
N LEU A 29 7.79 -25.63 -17.02
CA LEU A 29 8.42 -25.35 -15.73
C LEU A 29 8.79 -23.87 -15.59
N LEU A 30 9.36 -23.26 -16.64
CA LEU A 30 9.70 -21.84 -16.66
C LEU A 30 8.46 -20.95 -16.54
N SER A 31 7.39 -21.30 -17.27
CA SER A 31 6.11 -20.58 -17.21
C SER A 31 5.50 -20.62 -15.80
N ILE A 32 5.46 -21.79 -15.17
CA ILE A 32 4.96 -21.96 -13.79
C ILE A 32 5.84 -21.17 -12.81
N PHE A 33 7.16 -21.22 -12.95
CA PHE A 33 8.09 -20.49 -12.10
C PHE A 33 7.88 -18.98 -12.18
N LEU A 34 7.71 -18.43 -13.40
CA LEU A 34 7.38 -17.02 -13.61
C LEU A 34 6.02 -16.64 -13.00
N CYS A 35 5.00 -17.49 -13.16
CA CYS A 35 3.70 -17.29 -12.51
C CYS A 35 3.81 -17.23 -10.99
N ILE A 36 4.62 -18.11 -10.37
CA ILE A 36 4.87 -18.11 -8.92
C ILE A 36 5.58 -16.83 -8.49
N ILE A 37 6.63 -16.41 -9.21
CA ILE A 37 7.33 -15.15 -8.90
C ILE A 37 6.37 -13.96 -9.00
N CYS A 38 5.63 -13.84 -10.10
CA CYS A 38 4.64 -12.79 -10.29
C CYS A 38 3.59 -12.81 -9.18
N PHE A 39 3.10 -13.99 -8.81
CA PHE A 39 2.15 -14.18 -7.71
C PHE A 39 2.74 -13.78 -6.36
N VAL A 40 3.99 -14.14 -6.06
CA VAL A 40 4.69 -13.76 -4.83
C VAL A 40 4.94 -12.25 -4.77
N VAL A 41 5.37 -11.62 -5.87
CA VAL A 41 5.56 -10.17 -5.96
C VAL A 41 4.23 -9.45 -5.81
N TRP A 42 3.18 -9.92 -6.49
CA TRP A 42 1.84 -9.38 -6.37
C TRP A 42 1.28 -9.57 -4.96
N MET A 43 1.48 -10.74 -4.34
CA MET A 43 1.12 -11.02 -2.95
C MET A 43 1.90 -10.17 -1.97
N ARG A 44 3.21 -9.97 -2.16
CA ARG A 44 4.02 -9.07 -1.33
C ARG A 44 3.57 -7.62 -1.47
N ARG A 45 3.18 -7.19 -2.67
CA ARG A 45 2.60 -5.87 -2.92
C ARG A 45 1.20 -5.73 -2.32
N ARG A 46 0.39 -6.79 -2.34
CA ARG A 46 -0.94 -6.89 -1.71
C ARG A 46 -0.87 -6.95 -0.19
N ARG A 47 0.15 -7.61 0.40
CA ARG A 47 0.37 -7.69 1.86
C ARG A 47 0.68 -6.33 2.48
N LYS A 48 1.20 -5.37 1.70
CA LYS A 48 1.30 -3.97 2.13
C LYS A 48 -0.07 -3.25 2.19
N GLY A 49 -1.16 -3.90 1.77
CA GLY A 49 -2.52 -3.36 1.81
C GLY A 49 -3.50 -4.22 2.60
N THR A 50 -3.03 -5.20 3.38
CA THR A 50 -3.92 -6.04 4.22
C THR A 50 -3.25 -6.41 5.55
N GLU A 51 -2.48 -5.48 6.09
CA GLU A 51 -2.39 -5.26 7.54
C GLU A 51 -3.58 -4.39 8.03
N ILE A 52 -4.58 -4.16 7.16
CA ILE A 52 -5.66 -3.18 7.34
C ILE A 52 -6.98 -3.83 7.82
N LEU A 53 -7.06 -5.17 7.98
CA LEU A 53 -8.33 -5.83 8.36
C LEU A 53 -8.24 -6.87 9.49
N HIS A 54 -7.06 -7.43 9.79
CA HIS A 54 -6.89 -8.32 10.95
C HIS A 54 -6.26 -7.60 12.17
N ASP A 55 -5.76 -6.38 11.97
CA ASP A 55 -5.27 -5.51 13.05
C ASP A 55 -6.36 -4.57 13.59
N GLN A 56 -7.51 -4.44 12.90
CA GLN A 56 -8.59 -3.53 13.30
C GLN A 56 -9.30 -3.90 14.62
N ALA A 57 -9.05 -5.08 15.20
CA ALA A 57 -9.50 -5.41 16.55
C ALA A 57 -8.45 -5.11 17.64
N ALA A 58 -7.18 -4.88 17.27
CA ALA A 58 -6.08 -4.59 18.19
C ALA A 58 -5.54 -3.14 18.08
N MET A 59 -5.82 -2.44 16.97
CA MET A 59 -5.22 -1.16 16.60
C MET A 59 -6.00 0.08 17.11
N ASN A 60 -6.66 -0.01 18.26
CA ASN A 60 -7.28 1.17 18.89
C ASN A 60 -6.34 1.94 19.84
N ARG A 61 -5.06 1.59 19.98
CA ARG A 61 -4.08 2.34 20.81
C ARG A 61 -2.61 2.20 20.39
N PRO A 62 -2.19 2.69 19.21
CA PRO A 62 -0.81 3.22 19.13
C PRO A 62 -0.61 4.46 18.24
N GLU A 63 -1.64 4.98 17.57
CA GLU A 63 -1.46 6.12 16.63
C GLU A 63 -1.26 7.46 17.35
N GLU A 64 -1.88 7.64 18.52
CA GLU A 64 -1.75 8.85 19.34
C GLU A 64 -0.32 9.04 19.88
N ASP A 65 0.31 7.96 20.38
CA ASP A 65 1.67 8.01 20.93
C ASP A 65 2.74 8.15 19.84
N ALA A 66 2.54 7.51 18.67
CA ALA A 66 3.46 7.62 17.55
C ALA A 66 3.40 9.01 16.88
N LEU A 67 2.23 9.62 16.83
CA LEU A 67 2.07 11.02 16.43
C LEU A 67 2.73 11.94 17.46
N ALA A 68 2.45 11.75 18.76
CA ALA A 68 3.06 12.54 19.83
C ALA A 68 4.59 12.53 19.76
N TRP A 69 5.22 11.36 19.58
CA TRP A 69 6.67 11.25 19.43
C TRP A 69 7.21 11.92 18.15
N ARG A 70 6.51 11.78 17.03
CA ARG A 70 6.87 12.45 15.75
C ARG A 70 6.70 13.97 15.83
N LEU A 71 5.73 14.44 16.60
CA LEU A 71 5.46 15.85 16.83
C LEU A 71 6.48 16.46 17.81
N GLU A 72 6.85 15.75 18.87
CA GLU A 72 7.86 16.17 19.84
C GLU A 72 9.27 16.27 19.25
N GLN A 73 9.60 15.40 18.29
CA GLN A 73 10.87 15.48 17.56
C GLN A 73 10.91 16.63 16.52
N LYS A 74 9.75 17.18 16.14
CA LYS A 74 9.63 18.25 15.13
C LYS A 74 9.21 19.61 15.72
N SER A 75 8.84 19.65 17.00
CA SER A 75 8.27 20.83 17.70
C SER A 75 9.28 21.93 18.01
N SER A 76 10.60 21.67 17.90
CA SER A 76 11.59 22.74 18.06
C SER A 76 11.56 23.77 16.91
N GLU A 77 10.91 23.46 15.78
CA GLU A 77 10.83 24.35 14.60
C GLU A 77 9.40 24.57 14.07
N PHE A 78 8.42 23.76 14.49
CA PHE A 78 7.03 23.85 14.02
C PHE A 78 6.05 24.08 15.16
N ILE A 79 5.29 25.18 15.10
CA ILE A 79 4.14 25.41 15.99
C ILE A 79 3.00 24.52 15.48
N LEU A 80 2.46 23.70 16.38
CA LEU A 80 1.30 22.86 16.13
C LEU A 80 0.09 23.58 16.69
N PHE A 81 -0.89 23.84 15.84
CA PHE A 81 -2.16 24.41 16.22
C PHE A 81 -3.20 23.30 16.28
N ASP A 82 -3.91 23.19 17.40
CA ASP A 82 -5.06 22.30 17.47
C ASP A 82 -6.20 22.83 16.59
N LEU A 83 -7.08 21.94 16.11
CA LEU A 83 -8.24 22.35 15.32
C LEU A 83 -9.13 23.31 16.13
N SER A 84 -9.26 23.09 17.44
CA SER A 84 -9.99 23.99 18.33
C SER A 84 -9.41 25.41 18.33
N GLU A 85 -8.08 25.53 18.26
CA GLU A 85 -7.35 26.78 18.21
C GLU A 85 -7.59 27.53 16.89
N ILE A 86 -7.54 26.80 15.77
CA ILE A 86 -7.84 27.34 14.44
C ILE A 86 -9.29 27.82 14.37
N LEU A 87 -10.24 27.03 14.89
CA LEU A 87 -11.65 27.39 14.93
C LEU A 87 -11.87 28.65 15.77
N HIS A 88 -11.24 28.74 16.93
CA HIS A 88 -11.34 29.94 17.76
C HIS A 88 -10.73 31.17 17.07
N ALA A 89 -9.51 31.05 16.54
CA ALA A 89 -8.82 32.15 15.86
C ALA A 89 -9.57 32.66 14.62
N THR A 90 -10.20 31.75 13.87
CA THR A 90 -10.99 32.09 12.66
C THR A 90 -12.45 32.44 12.94
N HIS A 91 -12.89 32.37 14.20
CA HIS A 91 -14.30 32.48 14.59
C HIS A 91 -15.19 31.49 13.82
N ASN A 92 -14.80 30.22 13.83
CA ASN A 92 -15.46 29.13 13.12
C ASN A 92 -15.60 29.42 11.61
N PHE A 93 -14.54 29.94 10.98
CA PHE A 93 -14.53 30.33 9.57
C PHE A 93 -15.63 31.33 9.18
N SER A 94 -15.89 32.30 10.06
CA SER A 94 -16.90 33.34 9.85
C SER A 94 -16.65 34.12 8.57
N LYS A 95 -17.72 34.50 7.86
CA LYS A 95 -17.63 35.26 6.59
C LYS A 95 -16.97 36.63 6.78
N GLU A 96 -17.10 37.22 7.96
CA GLU A 96 -16.51 38.50 8.35
C GLU A 96 -14.97 38.44 8.36
N ASN A 97 -14.40 37.25 8.56
CA ASN A 97 -12.96 37.01 8.52
C ASN A 97 -12.47 36.59 7.13
N LEU A 98 -13.35 36.43 6.12
CA LEU A 98 -12.95 36.04 4.77
C LEU A 98 -12.27 37.23 4.07
N LEU A 99 -11.02 37.04 3.68
CA LEU A 99 -10.23 38.00 2.90
C LEU A 99 -10.49 37.86 1.40
N GLY A 100 -10.82 36.65 0.93
CA GLY A 100 -11.14 36.39 -0.47
C GLY A 100 -11.20 34.90 -0.80
N GLN A 101 -11.66 34.58 -2.00
CA GLN A 101 -11.70 33.22 -2.53
C GLN A 101 -11.21 33.20 -3.98
N GLY A 102 -10.31 32.25 -4.29
CA GLY A 102 -9.77 32.05 -5.64
C GLY A 102 -9.39 30.60 -5.88
N GLY A 103 -8.47 30.34 -6.81
CA GLY A 103 -7.98 28.98 -7.13
C GLY A 103 -7.31 28.25 -5.95
N PHE A 104 -6.94 28.98 -4.90
CA PHE A 104 -6.38 28.45 -3.65
C PHE A 104 -7.44 28.13 -2.59
N GLY A 105 -8.72 28.41 -2.85
CA GLY A 105 -9.79 28.29 -1.85
C GLY A 105 -10.04 29.59 -1.06
N PRO A 106 -10.86 29.53 0.01
CA PRO A 106 -11.15 30.68 0.86
C PRO A 106 -9.98 31.00 1.80
N VAL A 107 -9.63 32.28 1.91
CA VAL A 107 -8.55 32.77 2.77
C VAL A 107 -9.16 33.55 3.92
N TYR A 108 -8.89 33.15 5.16
CA TYR A 108 -9.43 33.79 6.37
C TYR A 108 -8.34 34.52 7.15
N LYS A 109 -8.70 35.66 7.72
CA LYS A 109 -7.90 36.35 8.74
C LYS A 109 -8.04 35.63 10.07
N VAL A 110 -6.93 35.46 10.78
CA VAL A 110 -6.90 34.98 12.17
C VAL A 110 -6.91 36.16 13.12
N ASN A 111 -7.74 36.06 14.15
CA ASN A 111 -7.68 36.96 15.31
C ASN A 111 -6.76 36.28 16.33
N ALA A 112 -5.64 36.93 16.66
CA ALA A 112 -4.66 36.40 17.60
C ALA A 112 -5.35 36.09 18.93
N LEU A 113 -5.09 34.91 19.49
CA LEU A 113 -5.48 34.58 20.86
C LEU A 113 -4.66 35.49 21.78
N SER A 114 -5.34 36.39 22.50
CA SER A 114 -4.74 37.11 23.64
C SER A 114 -4.79 36.24 24.88
#